data_AF-A0A976KC07-F1
#
_entry.id   AF-A0A976KC07-F1
#
_cell.length_a   1.000
_cell.length_b   1.000
_cell.length_c   1.000
_cell.angle_alpha   90.00
_cell.angle_beta   90.00
_cell.angle_gamma   90.00
#
_symmetry.space_group_name_H-M   'P 1'
#
loop_
_entity.id
_entity.type
_entity.pdbx_description
1 polymer ?
#
loop_
_entity_poly.entity_id
_entity_poly.type
_entity_poly.pdbx_seq_one_letter_code
_entity_poly.pdbx_strand_id
1 'polypeptide(L)'
;MFYALTQGVLDIGGLEIEHVLRDIETLNQAAFVGTYEITALSFHAYAHLADSYVLMPSGASFGDGYGPVVVANHPLEPEQLTGRVVAIPGELTTAHLVLQLWLPGVKTRITPFDEILGAVAGGEVDAG
;
A
#
# COMPACT_ATOMS: atom_id res chain seq x y z
N MET A 1 0.59 -0.67 16.37
CA MET A 1 0.02 0.69 16.52
C MET A 1 -1.30 0.68 17.29
N PHE A 2 -2.31 -0.10 16.89
CA PHE A 2 -3.68 -0.04 17.46
C PHE A 2 -3.93 -0.88 18.73
N TYR A 3 -2.91 -1.50 19.35
CA TYR A 3 -3.08 -2.45 20.46
C TYR A 3 -3.94 -1.90 21.61
N ALA A 4 -3.64 -0.69 22.11
CA ALA A 4 -4.34 -0.13 23.26
C ALA A 4 -5.85 0.12 22.99
N LEU A 5 -6.21 0.46 21.75
CA LEU A 5 -7.61 0.58 21.32
C LEU A 5 -8.27 -0.81 21.26
N THR A 6 -7.61 -1.79 20.62
CA THR A 6 -8.15 -3.15 20.48
C THR A 6 -8.33 -3.88 21.82
N GLN A 7 -7.57 -3.51 22.85
CA GLN A 7 -7.66 -4.10 24.19
C GLN A 7 -8.60 -3.33 25.14
N GLY A 8 -9.19 -2.22 24.69
CA GLY A 8 -10.07 -1.40 25.52
C GLY A 8 -9.38 -0.76 26.72
N VAL A 9 -8.05 -0.55 26.65
CA VAL A 9 -7.27 0.05 27.76
C VAL A 9 -7.13 1.57 27.63
N LEU A 10 -7.68 2.15 26.57
CA LEU A 10 -7.77 3.59 26.32
C LEU A 10 -9.19 4.07 26.61
N ASP A 11 -9.31 5.16 27.37
CA ASP A 11 -10.58 5.89 27.47
C ASP A 11 -10.84 6.60 26.13
N ILE A 12 -11.90 6.19 25.46
CA ILE A 12 -12.34 6.72 24.16
C ILE A 12 -13.66 7.50 24.27
N GLY A 13 -14.02 7.97 25.46
CA GLY A 13 -15.13 8.89 25.64
C GLY A 13 -16.51 8.33 25.26
N GLY A 14 -16.70 7.02 25.45
CA GLY A 14 -17.97 6.35 25.17
C GLY A 14 -18.20 5.95 23.71
N LEU A 15 -17.20 6.08 22.84
CA LEU A 15 -17.23 5.53 21.49
C LEU A 15 -17.19 3.99 21.51
N GLU A 16 -17.82 3.36 20.53
CA GLU A 16 -17.69 1.94 20.23
C GLU A 16 -16.90 1.80 18.92
N ILE A 17 -15.86 0.97 18.91
CA ILE A 17 -14.97 0.79 17.75
C ILE A 17 -15.00 -0.66 17.31
N GLU A 18 -15.48 -0.89 16.09
CA GLU A 18 -15.31 -2.18 15.39
C GLU A 18 -14.03 -2.14 14.55
N HIS A 19 -13.13 -3.11 14.78
CA HIS A 19 -11.88 -3.20 14.02
C HIS A 19 -12.05 -4.09 12.79
N VAL A 20 -11.83 -3.51 11.60
CA VAL A 20 -11.83 -4.24 10.32
C VAL A 20 -10.40 -4.41 9.81
N LEU A 21 -9.92 -5.65 9.74
CA LEU A 21 -8.58 -5.97 9.23
C LEU A 21 -8.68 -6.43 7.76
N ARG A 22 -8.10 -5.64 6.87
CA ARG A 22 -7.98 -5.93 5.43
C ARG A 22 -6.61 -5.48 4.93
N ASP A 23 -6.20 -5.98 3.77
CA ASP A 23 -5.02 -5.47 3.09
C ASP A 23 -5.22 -4.00 2.67
N ILE A 24 -4.11 -3.29 2.47
CA ILE A 24 -4.14 -1.84 2.23
C ILE A 24 -4.84 -1.47 0.92
N GLU A 25 -4.77 -2.31 -0.12
CA GLU A 25 -5.41 -2.01 -1.40
C GLU A 25 -6.93 -2.16 -1.29
N THR A 26 -7.41 -3.19 -0.59
CA THR A 26 -8.83 -3.30 -0.25
C THR A 26 -9.34 -2.08 0.52
N LEU A 27 -8.57 -1.57 1.48
CA LEU A 27 -8.92 -0.35 2.21
C LEU A 27 -8.88 0.90 1.32
N ASN A 28 -7.89 1.02 0.43
CA ASN A 28 -7.82 2.10 -0.56
C ASN A 28 -9.09 2.14 -1.42
N GLN A 29 -9.50 0.99 -1.97
CA GLN A 29 -10.69 0.88 -2.82
C GLN A 29 -11.98 1.17 -2.04
N ALA A 30 -12.11 0.64 -0.82
CA ALA A 30 -13.28 0.84 0.03
C ALA A 30 -13.50 2.32 0.41
N ALA A 31 -12.44 3.12 0.47
CA ALA A 31 -12.52 4.55 0.77
C ALA A 31 -13.18 5.36 -0.36
N PHE A 32 -13.12 4.93 -1.62
CA PHE A 32 -13.78 5.63 -2.74
C PHE A 32 -15.31 5.64 -2.63
N VAL A 33 -15.88 4.71 -1.87
CA VAL A 33 -17.33 4.66 -1.58
C VAL A 33 -17.65 5.02 -0.13
N GLY A 34 -16.67 5.53 0.63
CA GLY A 34 -16.88 5.99 2.00
C GLY A 34 -17.25 4.89 3.00
N THR A 35 -16.74 3.66 2.80
CA THR A 35 -17.16 2.47 3.58
C THR A 35 -16.92 2.62 5.09
N TYR A 36 -15.84 3.30 5.48
CA TYR A 36 -15.41 3.42 6.88
C TYR A 36 -15.24 4.89 7.28
N GLU A 37 -15.65 5.24 8.50
CA GLU A 37 -15.48 6.58 9.08
C GLU A 37 -14.00 6.90 9.33
N ILE A 38 -13.21 5.89 9.70
CA ILE A 38 -11.76 5.98 9.89
C ILE A 38 -11.12 4.79 9.17
N THR A 39 -10.19 5.05 8.25
CA THR A 39 -9.48 4.01 7.51
C THR A 39 -8.00 4.32 7.37
N ALA A 40 -7.17 3.28 7.42
CA ALA A 40 -5.81 3.37 6.92
C ALA A 40 -5.88 3.53 5.39
N LEU A 41 -5.00 4.37 4.84
CA LEU A 41 -5.00 4.68 3.43
C LEU A 41 -3.58 4.93 2.95
N SER A 42 -3.28 4.52 1.72
CA SER A 42 -2.07 4.95 1.04
C SER A 42 -2.15 6.43 0.68
N PHE A 43 -1.04 7.16 0.76
CA PHE A 43 -0.99 8.57 0.36
C PHE A 43 -1.32 8.79 -1.12
N HIS A 44 -1.02 7.81 -1.97
CA HIS A 44 -1.46 7.83 -3.37
C HIS A 44 -2.99 7.84 -3.47
N ALA A 45 -3.69 6.89 -2.83
CA ALA A 45 -5.14 6.91 -2.72
C ALA A 45 -5.68 8.23 -2.12
N TYR A 46 -5.02 8.75 -1.07
CA TYR A 46 -5.46 9.97 -0.38
C TYR A 46 -5.50 11.18 -1.31
N ALA A 47 -4.55 11.29 -2.24
CA ALA A 47 -4.51 12.39 -3.20
C ALA A 47 -5.79 12.50 -4.04
N HIS A 48 -6.53 11.39 -4.21
CA HIS A 48 -7.81 11.35 -4.91
C HIS A 48 -9.03 11.57 -4.00
N LEU A 49 -8.84 11.51 -2.68
CA LEU A 49 -9.91 11.48 -1.68
C LEU A 49 -9.84 12.63 -0.67
N ALA A 50 -8.98 13.63 -0.91
CA ALA A 50 -8.77 14.76 -0.01
C ALA A 50 -10.03 15.63 0.21
N ASP A 51 -11.02 15.54 -0.69
CA ASP A 51 -12.31 16.21 -0.54
C ASP A 51 -13.30 15.43 0.33
N SER A 52 -13.04 14.14 0.58
CA SER A 52 -13.94 13.23 1.32
C SER A 52 -13.38 12.79 2.67
N TYR A 53 -12.05 12.78 2.83
CA TYR A 53 -11.36 12.38 4.05
C TYR A 53 -10.39 13.47 4.50
N VAL A 54 -10.22 13.58 5.82
CA VAL A 54 -9.19 14.43 6.45
C VAL A 54 -8.07 13.55 7.00
N LEU A 55 -6.83 13.90 6.70
CA LEU A 55 -5.65 13.28 7.31
C LEU A 55 -5.60 13.55 8.82
N MET A 56 -5.50 12.48 9.60
CA MET A 56 -5.28 12.59 11.04
C MET A 56 -3.83 13.03 11.35
N PRO A 57 -3.60 13.75 12.46
CA PRO A 57 -2.26 14.17 12.87
C PRO A 57 -1.40 13.02 13.41
N SER A 58 -1.95 11.81 13.51
CA SER A 58 -1.28 10.62 14.01
C SER A 58 -1.70 9.38 13.22
N GLY A 59 -0.91 8.31 13.34
CA GLY A 59 -1.22 7.01 12.72
C GLY A 59 -0.60 6.78 11.34
N ALA A 60 -0.03 7.81 10.72
CA ALA A 60 0.67 7.69 9.45
C ALA A 60 2.02 6.96 9.59
N SER A 61 2.42 6.28 8.52
CA SER A 61 3.73 5.64 8.37
C SER A 61 4.55 6.39 7.33
N PHE A 62 5.72 6.91 7.74
CA PHE A 62 6.68 7.59 6.88
C PHE A 62 8.05 6.93 6.97
N GLY A 63 8.70 6.77 5.82
CA GLY A 63 10.09 6.33 5.73
C GLY A 63 11.01 7.50 5.44
N ASP A 64 12.15 7.56 6.15
CA ASP A 64 13.26 8.48 5.88
C ASP A 64 14.54 7.64 5.80
N GLY A 65 15.16 7.61 4.63
CA GLY A 65 16.26 6.68 4.32
C GLY A 65 15.85 5.22 4.11
N TYR A 66 14.55 4.90 4.12
CA TYR A 66 14.00 3.58 3.78
C TYR A 66 12.60 3.72 3.15
N GLY A 67 12.16 2.68 2.45
CA GLY A 67 10.87 2.69 1.78
C GLY A 67 10.60 1.40 0.99
N PRO A 68 9.60 1.43 0.10
CA PRO A 68 9.36 0.36 -0.85
C PRO A 68 10.62 0.07 -1.69
N VAL A 69 10.84 -1.20 -2.01
CA VAL A 69 11.94 -1.66 -2.83
C VAL A 69 11.39 -2.49 -3.97
N VAL A 70 12.16 -2.59 -5.06
CA VAL A 70 11.92 -3.54 -6.14
C VAL A 70 13.01 -4.60 -6.06
N VAL A 71 12.62 -5.87 -6.06
CA VAL A 71 13.53 -7.01 -6.00
C VAL A 71 13.35 -7.92 -7.22
N ALA A 72 14.42 -8.57 -7.64
CA ALA A 72 14.44 -9.53 -8.74
C ALA A 72 15.26 -10.76 -8.36
N ASN A 73 15.02 -11.88 -9.05
CA ASN A 73 15.74 -13.14 -8.80
C ASN A 73 17.14 -13.20 -9.45
N HIS A 74 17.53 -12.17 -10.18
CA HIS A 74 18.87 -11.95 -10.72
C HIS A 74 19.16 -10.44 -10.78
N PRO A 75 20.43 -10.02 -10.88
CA PRO A 75 20.76 -8.61 -11.06
C PRO A 75 20.08 -8.03 -12.30
N LEU A 76 19.32 -6.94 -12.09
CA LEU A 76 18.67 -6.16 -13.13
C LEU A 76 18.94 -4.69 -12.85
N GLU A 77 19.50 -4.01 -13.85
CA GLU A 77 19.56 -2.56 -13.86
C GLU A 77 18.17 -1.98 -14.12
N PRO A 78 17.84 -0.80 -13.58
CA PRO A 78 16.51 -0.21 -13.71
C PRO A 78 16.01 -0.09 -15.14
N GLU A 79 16.89 0.25 -16.09
CA GLU A 79 16.55 0.40 -17.51
C GLU A 79 16.07 -0.91 -18.13
N GLN A 80 16.54 -2.06 -17.59
CA GLN A 80 16.19 -3.39 -18.06
C GLN A 80 14.79 -3.83 -17.63
N LEU A 81 14.15 -3.10 -16.70
CA LEU A 81 12.75 -3.32 -16.33
C LEU A 81 11.78 -2.78 -17.40
N THR A 82 12.26 -1.97 -18.35
CA THR A 82 11.45 -1.48 -19.46
C THR A 82 10.91 -2.66 -20.28
N GLY A 83 9.59 -2.79 -20.33
CA GLY A 83 8.90 -3.86 -21.08
C GLY A 83 8.71 -5.17 -20.32
N ARG A 84 9.34 -5.32 -19.14
CA ARG A 84 9.16 -6.42 -18.18
C ARG A 84 7.97 -6.17 -17.25
N VAL A 85 7.56 -7.20 -16.51
CA VAL A 85 6.42 -7.14 -15.59
C VAL A 85 6.91 -7.08 -14.14
N VAL A 86 6.50 -6.02 -13.43
CA VAL A 86 6.74 -5.84 -11.99
C VAL A 86 5.46 -6.16 -11.22
N ALA A 87 5.51 -7.11 -10.29
CA ALA A 87 4.41 -7.35 -9.36
C ALA A 87 4.24 -6.14 -8.43
N ILE A 88 3.00 -5.72 -8.20
CA ILE A 88 2.67 -4.64 -7.26
C ILE A 88 1.56 -5.09 -6.32
N PRO A 89 1.56 -4.63 -5.05
CA PRO A 89 0.54 -5.03 -4.08
C PRO A 89 -0.82 -4.36 -4.30
N GLY A 90 -0.90 -3.34 -5.16
CA GLY A 90 -2.13 -2.62 -5.45
C GLY A 90 -1.86 -1.31 -6.20
N GLU A 91 -2.80 -0.91 -7.06
CA GLU A 91 -2.64 0.26 -7.93
C GLU A 91 -2.66 1.58 -7.18
N LEU A 92 -3.42 1.66 -6.09
CA LEU A 92 -3.55 2.87 -5.29
C LEU A 92 -2.53 2.95 -4.14
N THR A 93 -1.59 2.02 -4.08
CA THR A 93 -0.52 2.05 -3.07
C THR A 93 0.48 3.17 -3.34
N THR A 94 1.06 3.74 -2.27
CA THR A 94 2.16 4.71 -2.41
C THR A 94 3.40 4.06 -3.04
N ALA A 95 3.63 2.76 -2.79
CA ALA A 95 4.69 2.00 -3.43
C ALA A 95 4.54 1.99 -4.96
N HIS A 96 3.33 1.78 -5.48
CA HIS A 96 3.08 1.84 -6.91
C HIS A 96 3.26 3.26 -7.48
N LEU A 97 2.81 4.31 -6.78
CA LEU A 97 3.04 5.68 -7.22
C LEU A 97 4.53 5.99 -7.35
N VAL A 98 5.34 5.64 -6.35
CA VAL A 98 6.79 5.87 -6.38
C VAL A 98 7.45 5.04 -7.49
N LEU A 99 7.00 3.80 -7.73
CA LEU A 99 7.45 2.99 -8.87
C LEU A 99 7.17 3.69 -10.20
N GLN A 100 5.97 4.24 -10.41
CA GLN A 100 5.61 4.95 -11.64
C GLN A 100 6.38 6.27 -11.81
N LEU A 101 6.72 6.96 -10.71
CA LEU A 101 7.58 8.15 -10.76
C LEU A 101 9.04 7.81 -11.08
N TRP A 102 9.53 6.67 -10.59
CA TRP A 102 10.89 6.21 -10.81
C TRP A 102 11.09 5.58 -12.20
N LEU A 103 10.16 4.74 -12.64
CA LEU A 103 10.17 4.04 -13.93
C LEU A 103 8.83 4.24 -14.66
N PRO A 104 8.61 5.40 -15.28
CA PRO A 104 7.38 5.70 -15.99
C PRO A 104 7.06 4.67 -17.08
N GLY A 105 5.84 4.13 -17.07
CA GLY A 105 5.37 3.20 -18.09
C GLY A 105 5.86 1.75 -17.91
N VAL A 106 6.48 1.42 -16.77
CA VAL A 106 6.76 0.02 -16.41
C VAL A 106 5.45 -0.77 -16.37
N LYS A 107 5.46 -1.99 -16.90
CA LYS A 107 4.27 -2.85 -16.86
C LYS A 107 4.16 -3.43 -15.45
N THR A 108 2.96 -3.36 -14.90
CA THR A 108 2.69 -3.87 -13.57
C THR A 108 1.67 -5.00 -13.62
N ARG A 109 1.72 -5.87 -12.62
CA ARG A 109 0.72 -6.92 -12.37
C ARG A 109 0.33 -6.85 -10.90
N ILE A 110 -0.96 -6.70 -10.62
CA ILE A 110 -1.46 -6.74 -9.24
C ILE A 110 -1.28 -8.17 -8.71
N THR A 111 -0.61 -8.29 -7.57
CA THR A 111 -0.35 -9.55 -6.88
C THR A 111 -0.48 -9.29 -5.37
N PRO A 112 -1.18 -10.14 -4.59
CA PRO A 112 -1.22 -10.01 -3.13
C PRO A 112 0.17 -9.86 -2.54
N PHE A 113 0.34 -8.93 -1.59
CA PHE A 113 1.66 -8.56 -1.07
C PHE A 113 2.49 -9.76 -0.58
N ASP A 114 1.84 -10.71 0.08
CA ASP A 114 2.42 -11.95 0.59
C ASP A 114 2.83 -12.96 -0.48
N GLU A 115 2.31 -12.82 -1.71
CA GLU A 115 2.63 -13.67 -2.85
C GLU A 115 3.76 -13.09 -3.73
N ILE A 116 4.06 -11.78 -3.62
CA ILE A 116 5.03 -11.10 -4.49
C ILE A 116 6.40 -11.79 -4.51
N LEU A 117 6.98 -12.06 -3.33
CA LEU A 117 8.30 -12.69 -3.25
C LEU A 117 8.30 -14.10 -3.86
N GLY A 118 7.20 -14.84 -3.69
CA GLY A 118 7.01 -16.16 -4.29
C GLY A 118 6.94 -16.08 -5.82
N ALA A 119 6.17 -15.13 -6.35
CA ALA A 119 6.02 -14.91 -7.79
C ALA A 119 7.34 -14.50 -8.45
N VAL A 120 8.15 -13.67 -7.79
CA VAL A 120 9.51 -13.29 -8.27
C VAL A 120 10.44 -14.50 -8.22
N ALA A 121 10.47 -15.24 -7.11
CA ALA A 121 11.33 -16.41 -6.96
C ALA A 121 10.98 -17.52 -7.97
N GLY A 122 9.69 -17.70 -8.26
CA GLY A 122 9.16 -18.66 -9.23
C GLY A 122 9.29 -18.22 -10.70
N GLY A 123 9.64 -16.96 -10.97
CA GLY A 123 9.76 -16.43 -12.32
C GLY A 123 8.42 -16.16 -13.02
N GLU A 124 7.33 -16.03 -12.26
CA GLU A 124 6.01 -15.64 -12.78
C GLU A 124 5.94 -14.15 -13.16
N VAL A 125 6.80 -13.36 -12.54
CA VAL A 125 7.07 -11.95 -12.83
C VAL A 125 8.57 -11.71 -12.83
N ASP A 126 9.01 -10.65 -13.49
CA ASP A 126 10.43 -10.32 -13.60
C ASP A 126 11.00 -9.68 -12.33
N ALA A 127 10.16 -8.90 -11.64
CA ALA A 127 10.49 -8.22 -10.39
C ALA A 127 9.20 -7.97 -9.58
N GLY A 128 9.34 -7.49 -8.35
CA GLY A 128 8.23 -7.15 -7.47
C GLY A 128 8.65 -6.33 -6.25
#